data_AF-A0A3E1EZ75-F1
#
_entry.id   AF-A0A3E1EZ75-F1
#
_cell.length_a   1.000
_cell.length_b   1.000
_cell.length_c   1.000
_cell.angle_alpha   90.00
_cell.angle_beta   90.00
_cell.angle_gamma   90.00
#
_symmetry.space_group_name_H-M   'P 1'
#
loop_
_entity.id
_entity.type
_entity.pdbx_description
1 polymer ?
#
loop_
_entity_poly.entity_id
_entity_poly.type
_entity_poly.pdbx_seq_one_letter_code
_entity_poly.pdbx_strand_id
1 'polypeptide(L)'
;MVTTKAPIGEVINFLYKNDGLYKDEPLLRKIRNLVDLIILRTEKDGVEKTLGSLEDDLFKLRLDIINESQLLQDITKNINDTIQDRVIGQFDKTTNQKKLELAFVKSLKIYGEITENILDKIPNNSFSSIKNFPQLNYKSFIDLLQSLPGKESQFIISYLKSSITLDFALIVAELIFDNKLKLKKSEVENLVLTLKNSIEEYAVFSNKFGLWNPSDDDESQWIRNIKIRISLFESKNNSDNLSSDEISKILVA
;
A
#
# COMPACT_ATOMS: atom_id res chain seq x y z
N MET A 1 1.42 -12.77 -3.13
CA MET A 1 1.83 -11.40 -2.77
C MET A 1 0.71 -10.46 -3.21
N VAL A 2 0.10 -9.75 -2.26
CA VAL A 2 -1.22 -9.13 -2.44
C VAL A 2 -1.02 -7.66 -2.86
N THR A 3 -0.47 -7.44 -4.06
CA THR A 3 -0.17 -6.11 -4.62
C THR A 3 -0.66 -6.01 -6.06
N THR A 4 -0.98 -4.80 -6.50
CA THR A 4 -1.41 -4.49 -7.88
C THR A 4 -0.43 -3.52 -8.54
N LYS A 5 -0.52 -3.36 -9.88
CA LYS A 5 0.32 -2.40 -10.64
C LYS A 5 0.10 -0.94 -10.21
N ALA A 6 -1.09 -0.63 -9.71
CA ALA A 6 -1.41 0.61 -9.03
C ALA A 6 -1.47 0.36 -7.52
N PRO A 7 -1.18 1.36 -6.66
CA PRO A 7 -1.50 1.28 -5.24
C PRO A 7 -2.99 1.02 -5.03
N ILE A 8 -3.32 0.08 -4.14
CA ILE A 8 -4.71 -0.29 -3.88
C ILE A 8 -5.48 0.89 -3.29
N GLY A 9 -4.85 1.71 -2.45
CA GLY A 9 -5.42 2.98 -2.00
C GLY A 9 -5.87 3.89 -3.16
N GLU A 10 -5.08 3.97 -4.23
CA GLU A 10 -5.42 4.76 -5.41
C GLU A 10 -6.54 4.14 -6.25
N VAL A 11 -6.59 2.80 -6.34
CA VAL A 11 -7.72 2.09 -6.96
C VAL A 11 -9.02 2.39 -6.22
N ILE A 12 -9.01 2.29 -4.88
CA ILE A 12 -10.15 2.62 -4.02
C ILE A 12 -10.59 4.07 -4.25
N ASN A 13 -9.65 5.02 -4.24
CA ASN A 13 -9.93 6.44 -4.46
C ASN A 13 -10.53 6.69 -5.85
N PHE A 14 -9.96 6.12 -6.90
CA PHE A 14 -10.46 6.26 -8.27
C PHE A 14 -11.88 5.73 -8.40
N LEU A 15 -12.13 4.53 -7.91
CA LEU A 15 -13.44 3.89 -7.97
C LEU A 15 -14.49 4.66 -7.16
N TYR A 16 -14.12 5.17 -5.98
CA TYR A 16 -14.99 6.02 -5.17
C TYR A 16 -15.35 7.34 -5.87
N LYS A 17 -14.39 8.00 -6.55
CA LYS A 17 -14.65 9.24 -7.31
C LYS A 17 -15.55 9.00 -8.53
N ASN A 18 -15.47 7.82 -9.13
CA ASN A 18 -16.18 7.45 -10.36
C ASN A 18 -17.40 6.54 -10.13
N ASP A 19 -17.88 6.44 -8.89
CA ASP A 19 -19.01 5.59 -8.47
C ASP A 19 -20.30 5.80 -9.31
N GLY A 20 -20.48 6.99 -9.90
CA GLY A 20 -21.59 7.27 -10.80
C GLY A 20 -21.58 6.51 -12.13
N LEU A 21 -20.41 5.99 -12.56
CA LEU A 21 -20.22 5.28 -13.83
C LEU A 21 -20.51 3.78 -13.74
N TYR A 22 -20.57 3.22 -12.53
CA TYR A 22 -20.56 1.78 -12.30
C TYR A 22 -21.66 1.36 -11.30
N LYS A 23 -22.85 1.96 -11.43
CA LYS A 23 -23.95 1.77 -10.48
C LYS A 23 -24.31 0.28 -10.32
N ASP A 24 -24.48 -0.14 -9.06
CA ASP A 24 -24.91 -1.47 -8.59
C ASP A 24 -23.87 -2.61 -8.52
N GLU A 25 -22.57 -2.33 -8.69
CA GLU A 25 -21.56 -3.38 -8.44
C GLU A 25 -21.30 -3.64 -6.94
N PRO A 26 -21.27 -4.91 -6.49
CA PRO A 26 -21.00 -5.26 -5.09
C PRO A 26 -19.69 -4.70 -4.54
N LEU A 27 -18.62 -4.66 -5.35
CA LEU A 27 -17.32 -4.13 -4.97
C LEU A 27 -17.40 -2.63 -4.65
N LEU A 28 -18.08 -1.84 -5.48
CA LEU A 28 -18.20 -0.41 -5.28
C LEU A 28 -18.98 -0.04 -4.04
N ARG A 29 -20.00 -0.83 -3.70
CA ARG A 29 -20.70 -0.66 -2.42
C ARG A 29 -19.77 -0.91 -1.23
N LYS A 30 -18.87 -1.91 -1.31
CA LYS A 30 -17.86 -2.14 -0.26
C LYS A 30 -16.88 -0.97 -0.17
N ILE A 31 -16.41 -0.46 -1.30
CA ILE A 31 -15.52 0.71 -1.40
C ILE A 31 -16.18 1.93 -0.76
N ARG A 32 -17.42 2.25 -1.16
CA ARG A 32 -18.16 3.39 -0.63
C ARG A 32 -18.33 3.29 0.88
N ASN A 33 -18.80 2.13 1.37
CA ASN A 33 -18.97 1.90 2.79
C ASN A 33 -17.66 2.07 3.57
N LEU A 34 -16.54 1.54 3.05
CA LEU A 34 -15.25 1.68 3.70
C LEU A 34 -14.79 3.14 3.72
N VAL A 35 -14.87 3.85 2.59
CA VAL A 35 -14.44 5.25 2.50
C VAL A 35 -15.30 6.15 3.40
N ASP A 36 -16.61 5.95 3.43
CA ASP A 36 -17.51 6.70 4.31
C ASP A 36 -17.19 6.44 5.80
N LEU A 37 -16.84 5.19 6.15
CA LEU A 37 -16.35 4.86 7.50
C LEU A 37 -15.01 5.50 7.81
N ILE A 38 -14.08 5.55 6.85
CA ILE A 38 -12.79 6.24 7.00
C ILE A 38 -13.02 7.73 7.28
N ILE A 39 -13.88 8.39 6.51
CA ILE A 39 -14.21 9.81 6.71
C ILE A 39 -14.76 10.01 8.13
N LEU A 40 -15.84 9.30 8.46
CA LEU A 40 -16.54 9.45 9.74
C LEU A 40 -15.62 9.18 10.94
N ARG A 41 -14.84 8.11 10.91
CA ARG A 41 -13.97 7.72 12.02
C ARG A 41 -12.74 8.59 12.10
N THR A 42 -12.13 8.99 10.99
CA THR A 42 -10.93 9.83 11.04
C THR A 42 -11.25 11.22 11.61
N GLU A 43 -12.42 11.78 11.30
CA GLU A 43 -12.89 13.04 11.90
C GLU A 43 -13.14 12.92 13.41
N LYS A 44 -13.67 11.76 13.85
CA LYS A 44 -14.08 11.54 15.24
C LYS A 44 -12.93 11.07 16.14
N ASP A 45 -12.15 10.11 15.67
CA ASP A 45 -11.23 9.29 16.44
C ASP A 45 -9.75 9.53 16.06
N GLY A 46 -9.49 10.20 14.94
CA GLY A 46 -8.14 10.47 14.43
C GLY A 46 -7.59 9.37 13.52
N VAL A 47 -6.48 9.67 12.84
CA VAL A 47 -5.87 8.83 11.78
C VAL A 47 -5.43 7.47 12.32
N GLU A 48 -4.66 7.45 13.40
CA GLU A 48 -4.05 6.24 13.94
C GLU A 48 -5.08 5.25 14.50
N LYS A 49 -6.06 5.75 15.26
CA LYS A 49 -7.12 4.93 15.83
C LYS A 49 -8.05 4.38 14.75
N THR A 50 -8.31 5.18 13.72
CA THR A 50 -9.14 4.73 12.58
C THR A 50 -8.46 3.61 11.81
N LEU A 51 -7.17 3.76 11.49
CA LEU A 51 -6.36 2.74 10.84
C LEU A 51 -6.50 1.39 11.57
N GLY A 52 -6.17 1.35 12.86
CA GLY A 52 -6.23 0.10 13.65
C GLY A 52 -7.62 -0.54 13.69
N SER A 53 -8.69 0.26 13.57
CA SER A 53 -10.07 -0.23 13.57
C SER A 53 -10.58 -0.76 12.22
N LEU A 54 -9.88 -0.47 11.12
CA LEU A 54 -10.29 -0.77 9.75
C LEU A 54 -9.27 -1.64 8.99
N GLU A 55 -8.19 -2.11 9.63
CA GLU A 55 -7.18 -2.98 8.99
C GLU A 55 -7.83 -4.21 8.34
N ASP A 56 -8.79 -4.84 9.02
CA ASP A 56 -9.49 -6.02 8.51
C ASP A 56 -10.37 -5.71 7.29
N ASP A 57 -11.12 -4.62 7.34
CA ASP A 57 -11.99 -4.21 6.23
C ASP A 57 -11.17 -3.80 5.00
N LEU A 58 -10.05 -3.09 5.21
CA LEU A 58 -9.14 -2.68 4.14
C LEU A 58 -8.42 -3.89 3.52
N PHE A 59 -7.98 -4.85 4.35
CA PHE A 59 -7.37 -6.09 3.86
C PHE A 59 -8.33 -6.93 3.01
N LYS A 60 -9.58 -7.11 3.47
CA LYS A 60 -10.60 -7.83 2.71
C LYS A 60 -10.89 -7.16 1.38
N LEU A 61 -11.06 -5.83 1.39
CA LEU A 61 -11.31 -5.08 0.17
C LEU A 61 -10.14 -5.18 -0.81
N ARG A 62 -8.90 -5.16 -0.31
CA ARG A 62 -7.71 -5.40 -1.14
C ARG A 62 -7.77 -6.76 -1.83
N LEU A 63 -8.14 -7.81 -1.10
CA LEU A 63 -8.28 -9.16 -1.68
C LEU A 63 -9.40 -9.18 -2.75
N ASP A 64 -10.52 -8.52 -2.49
CA ASP A 64 -11.61 -8.41 -3.46
C ASP A 64 -11.15 -7.69 -4.74
N ILE A 65 -10.44 -6.56 -4.62
CA ILE A 65 -9.88 -5.82 -5.77
C ILE A 65 -8.91 -6.69 -6.58
N ILE A 66 -8.07 -7.49 -5.92
CA ILE A 66 -7.13 -8.38 -6.60
C ILE A 66 -7.85 -9.53 -7.30
N ASN A 67 -8.87 -10.10 -6.68
CA ASN A 67 -9.70 -11.13 -7.31
C ASN A 67 -10.43 -10.58 -8.55
N GLU A 68 -10.78 -9.31 -8.55
CA GLU A 68 -11.42 -8.62 -9.68
C GLU A 68 -10.41 -7.92 -10.63
N SER A 69 -9.11 -8.13 -10.44
CA SER A 69 -8.05 -7.40 -11.17
C SER A 69 -8.12 -7.49 -12.69
N GLN A 70 -8.67 -8.58 -13.24
CA GLN A 70 -8.89 -8.73 -14.68
C GLN A 70 -9.94 -7.74 -15.21
N LEU A 71 -11.03 -7.53 -14.45
CA LEU A 71 -12.08 -6.57 -14.79
C LEU A 71 -11.58 -5.12 -14.61
N LEU A 72 -10.61 -4.92 -13.71
CA LEU A 72 -10.05 -3.62 -13.37
C LEU A 72 -8.77 -3.26 -14.15
N GLN A 73 -8.37 -4.02 -15.18
CA GLN A 73 -7.10 -3.78 -15.89
C GLN A 73 -7.04 -2.39 -16.55
N ASP A 74 -8.10 -2.00 -17.25
CA ASP A 74 -8.19 -0.70 -17.92
C ASP A 74 -8.17 0.46 -16.90
N ILE A 75 -8.85 0.26 -15.76
CA ILE A 75 -8.86 1.21 -14.63
C ILE A 75 -7.46 1.35 -14.04
N THR A 76 -6.78 0.23 -13.80
CA THR A 76 -5.43 0.19 -13.22
C THR A 76 -4.42 0.90 -14.13
N LYS A 77 -4.55 0.74 -15.46
CA LYS A 77 -3.71 1.45 -16.42
C LYS A 77 -3.93 2.97 -16.35
N ASN A 78 -5.19 3.42 -16.39
CA ASN A 78 -5.53 4.85 -16.31
C ASN A 78 -5.06 5.49 -14.99
N ILE A 79 -5.14 4.75 -13.87
CA ILE A 79 -4.63 5.20 -12.57
C ILE A 79 -3.11 5.39 -12.64
N ASN A 80 -2.37 4.43 -13.20
CA ASN A 80 -0.92 4.54 -13.32
C ASN A 80 -0.49 5.76 -14.16
N ASP A 81 -1.16 6.01 -15.28
CA ASP A 81 -0.88 7.19 -16.10
C ASP A 81 -1.16 8.49 -15.30
N THR A 82 -2.26 8.53 -14.54
CA THR A 82 -2.61 9.67 -13.67
C THR A 82 -1.61 9.87 -12.53
N ILE A 83 -1.10 8.78 -11.94
CA ILE A 83 -0.08 8.82 -10.90
C ILE A 83 1.22 9.37 -11.48
N GLN A 84 1.65 8.90 -12.66
CA GLN A 84 2.85 9.40 -13.33
C GLN A 84 2.73 10.90 -13.61
N ASP A 85 1.59 11.36 -14.13
CA ASP A 85 1.33 12.78 -14.35
C ASP A 85 1.38 13.61 -13.05
N ARG A 86 0.89 13.06 -11.93
CA ARG A 86 0.98 13.71 -10.61
C ARG A 86 2.39 13.72 -10.06
N VAL A 87 3.16 12.66 -10.27
CA VAL A 87 4.57 12.57 -9.88
C VAL A 87 5.40 13.59 -10.65
N ILE A 88 5.16 13.71 -11.96
CA ILE A 88 5.84 14.67 -12.83
C ILE A 88 5.38 16.11 -12.53
N GLY A 89 4.07 16.32 -12.36
CA GLY A 89 3.45 17.62 -12.12
C GLY A 89 3.56 18.16 -10.69
N GLN A 90 4.19 17.39 -9.77
CA GLN A 90 4.35 17.70 -8.34
C GLN A 90 4.98 19.08 -8.06
N PHE A 91 5.69 19.65 -9.03
CA PHE A 91 6.37 20.93 -8.88
C PHE A 91 5.54 22.15 -9.31
N ASP A 92 4.36 21.96 -9.91
CA ASP A 92 3.57 23.05 -10.51
C ASP A 92 2.31 23.47 -9.74
N LYS A 93 1.91 22.75 -8.67
CA LYS A 93 0.62 23.01 -7.99
C LYS A 93 0.73 23.64 -6.60
N THR A 94 -0.16 24.60 -6.37
CA THR A 94 -0.32 25.42 -5.17
C THR A 94 -1.20 24.74 -4.11
N THR A 95 -0.98 23.46 -3.79
CA THR A 95 -1.77 22.82 -2.72
C THR A 95 -1.60 23.60 -1.40
N ASN A 96 -2.68 23.66 -0.61
CA ASN A 96 -2.63 24.21 0.74
C ASN A 96 -1.89 23.26 1.73
N GLN A 97 -1.67 22.00 1.34
CA GLN A 97 -1.05 20.96 2.18
C GLN A 97 0.28 20.45 1.58
N LYS A 98 1.23 21.36 1.31
CA LYS A 98 2.47 21.04 0.56
C LYS A 98 3.28 19.87 1.14
N LYS A 99 3.36 19.77 2.47
CA LYS A 99 4.08 18.67 3.13
C LYS A 99 3.39 17.32 2.92
N LEU A 100 2.06 17.30 2.90
CA LEU A 100 1.26 16.11 2.64
C LEU A 100 1.38 15.68 1.19
N GLU A 101 1.25 16.61 0.24
CA GLU A 101 1.44 16.30 -1.19
C GLU A 101 2.86 15.79 -1.48
N LEU A 102 3.88 16.42 -0.87
CA LEU A 102 5.25 15.94 -0.99
C LEU A 102 5.40 14.50 -0.48
N ALA A 103 4.78 14.18 0.65
CA ALA A 103 4.83 12.83 1.20
C ALA A 103 4.03 11.84 0.31
N PHE A 104 2.82 12.20 -0.07
CA PHE A 104 1.96 11.38 -0.90
C PHE A 104 2.66 10.97 -2.20
N VAL A 105 3.16 11.94 -2.97
CA VAL A 105 3.71 11.67 -4.29
C VAL A 105 5.00 10.86 -4.26
N LYS A 106 5.97 11.14 -3.36
CA LYS A 106 7.15 10.26 -3.35
C LYS A 106 6.88 8.90 -2.70
N SER A 107 5.81 8.76 -1.89
CA SER A 107 5.32 7.44 -1.49
C SER A 107 4.80 6.66 -2.70
N LEU A 108 4.04 7.31 -3.59
CA LEU A 108 3.59 6.72 -4.86
C LEU A 108 4.77 6.35 -5.76
N LYS A 109 5.78 7.22 -5.87
CA LYS A 109 6.99 6.95 -6.67
C LYS A 109 7.69 5.66 -6.21
N ILE A 110 8.03 5.57 -4.91
CA ILE A 110 8.71 4.41 -4.34
C ILE A 110 7.84 3.15 -4.44
N TYR A 111 6.52 3.28 -4.20
CA TYR A 111 5.59 2.17 -4.38
C TYR A 111 5.62 1.67 -5.83
N GLY A 112 5.58 2.57 -6.81
CA GLY A 112 5.68 2.26 -8.23
C GLY A 112 6.94 1.45 -8.54
N GLU A 113 8.10 1.96 -8.13
CA GLU A 113 9.41 1.28 -8.31
C GLU A 113 9.43 -0.13 -7.69
N ILE A 114 8.85 -0.29 -6.48
CA ILE A 114 8.72 -1.59 -5.82
C ILE A 114 7.84 -2.53 -6.65
N THR A 115 6.65 -2.07 -7.05
CA THR A 115 5.69 -2.90 -7.79
C THR A 115 6.14 -3.28 -9.20
N GLU A 116 6.83 -2.39 -9.91
CA GLU A 116 7.42 -2.69 -11.21
C GLU A 116 8.41 -3.85 -11.10
N ASN A 117 9.36 -3.77 -10.15
CA ASN A 117 10.33 -4.84 -9.93
C ASN A 117 9.68 -6.18 -9.53
N ILE A 118 8.61 -6.12 -8.74
CA ILE A 118 7.82 -7.30 -8.37
C ILE A 118 7.21 -7.98 -9.59
N LEU A 119 6.60 -7.19 -10.47
CA LEU A 119 5.90 -7.69 -11.65
C LEU A 119 6.88 -8.21 -12.70
N ASP A 120 8.08 -7.65 -12.77
CA ASP A 120 9.16 -8.14 -13.63
C ASP A 120 9.75 -9.46 -13.12
N LYS A 121 9.82 -9.64 -11.80
CA LYS A 121 10.38 -10.86 -11.17
C LYS A 121 9.40 -12.02 -11.05
N ILE A 122 8.10 -11.75 -10.94
CA ILE A 122 7.08 -12.80 -10.82
C ILE A 122 6.50 -13.08 -12.21
N PRO A 123 6.67 -14.29 -12.78
CA PRO A 123 6.13 -14.62 -14.09
C PRO A 123 4.62 -14.37 -14.14
N ASN A 124 4.11 -13.73 -15.21
CA ASN A 124 2.67 -13.45 -15.42
C ASN A 124 1.76 -14.67 -15.21
N ASN A 125 2.31 -15.87 -15.39
CA ASN A 125 1.60 -17.15 -15.30
C ASN A 125 1.40 -17.61 -13.84
N SER A 126 2.08 -17.00 -12.87
CA SER A 126 2.05 -17.39 -11.45
C SER A 126 0.80 -16.86 -10.72
N PHE A 127 0.17 -15.82 -11.27
CA PHE A 127 -1.06 -15.24 -10.71
C PHE A 127 -2.32 -15.85 -11.34
N SER A 128 -2.25 -16.38 -12.57
CA SER A 128 -3.38 -17.04 -13.23
C SER A 128 -3.73 -18.41 -12.63
N SER A 129 -2.82 -19.00 -11.86
CA SER A 129 -3.01 -20.25 -11.11
C SER A 129 -3.70 -20.07 -9.75
N ILE A 130 -3.71 -18.86 -9.18
CA ILE A 130 -4.43 -18.56 -7.93
C ILE A 130 -5.86 -18.18 -8.27
N LYS A 131 -6.72 -19.18 -8.51
CA LYS A 131 -8.15 -18.97 -8.66
C LYS A 131 -8.77 -18.78 -7.27
N ASN A 132 -9.13 -17.54 -6.95
CA ASN A 132 -9.78 -17.09 -5.72
C ASN A 132 -8.88 -17.18 -4.48
N PHE A 133 -8.34 -16.05 -4.04
CA PHE A 133 -7.74 -15.99 -2.70
C PHE A 133 -8.79 -16.41 -1.66
N PRO A 134 -8.44 -17.28 -0.70
CA PRO A 134 -9.36 -17.62 0.38
C PRO A 134 -9.78 -16.34 1.10
N GLN A 135 -11.09 -16.22 1.37
CA GLN A 135 -11.70 -15.10 2.10
C GLN A 135 -11.28 -15.17 3.58
N LEU A 136 -10.00 -14.93 3.85
CA LEU A 136 -9.44 -14.84 5.19
C LEU A 136 -9.60 -13.40 5.68
N ASN A 137 -10.07 -13.25 6.92
CA ASN A 137 -9.96 -11.98 7.62
C ASN A 137 -8.50 -11.74 8.03
N TYR A 138 -8.11 -10.48 8.15
CA TYR A 138 -6.73 -10.05 8.42
C TYR A 138 -6.19 -10.72 9.68
N LYS A 139 -6.99 -10.75 10.76
CA LYS A 139 -6.60 -11.40 12.01
C LYS A 139 -6.25 -12.88 11.81
N SER A 140 -7.09 -13.63 11.09
CA SER A 140 -6.85 -15.06 10.84
C SER A 140 -5.60 -15.27 9.98
N PHE A 141 -5.31 -14.36 9.05
CA PHE A 141 -4.09 -14.39 8.25
C PHE A 141 -2.84 -14.13 9.10
N ILE A 142 -2.91 -13.14 10.00
CA ILE A 142 -1.84 -12.86 10.96
C ILE A 142 -1.64 -14.05 11.91
N ASP A 143 -2.71 -14.61 12.47
CA ASP A 143 -2.65 -15.76 13.39
C ASP A 143 -2.02 -16.98 12.70
N LEU A 144 -2.37 -17.23 11.43
CA LEU A 144 -1.76 -18.27 10.60
C LEU A 144 -0.25 -18.04 10.44
N LEU A 145 0.17 -16.82 10.06
CA LEU A 145 1.58 -16.49 9.91
C LEU A 145 2.34 -16.62 11.24
N GLN A 146 1.75 -16.18 12.35
CA GLN A 146 2.36 -16.29 13.68
C GLN A 146 2.55 -17.75 14.14
N SER A 147 1.75 -18.68 13.60
CA SER A 147 1.90 -20.12 13.88
C SER A 147 3.09 -20.75 13.15
N LEU A 148 3.64 -20.08 12.13
CA LEU A 148 4.80 -20.57 11.39
C LEU A 148 6.08 -20.30 12.20
N PRO A 149 6.94 -21.32 12.40
CA PRO A 149 8.21 -21.13 13.10
C PRO A 149 9.15 -20.24 12.28
N GLY A 150 9.90 -19.37 12.96
CA GLY A 150 10.94 -18.54 12.35
C GLY A 150 10.75 -17.04 12.55
N LYS A 151 11.75 -16.25 12.14
CA LYS A 151 11.66 -14.76 12.11
C LYS A 151 11.00 -14.27 10.82
N GLU A 152 10.94 -15.13 9.82
CA GLU A 152 10.42 -14.90 8.47
C GLU A 152 8.93 -14.52 8.52
N SER A 153 8.16 -15.18 9.38
CA SER A 153 6.74 -14.85 9.61
C SER A 153 6.55 -13.42 10.10
N GLN A 154 7.39 -12.95 11.03
CA GLN A 154 7.36 -11.57 11.52
C GLN A 154 7.71 -10.57 10.43
N PHE A 155 8.63 -10.91 9.51
CA PHE A 155 8.94 -10.06 8.36
C PHE A 155 7.77 -9.98 7.37
N ILE A 156 7.10 -11.10 7.09
CA ILE A 156 5.91 -11.11 6.23
C ILE A 156 4.77 -10.30 6.85
N ILE A 157 4.53 -10.46 8.15
CA ILE A 157 3.54 -9.68 8.90
C ILE A 157 3.86 -8.18 8.81
N SER A 158 5.12 -7.81 9.02
CA SER A 158 5.53 -6.41 9.00
C SER A 158 5.41 -5.79 7.60
N TYR A 159 5.78 -6.55 6.56
CA TYR A 159 5.58 -6.18 5.16
C TYR A 159 4.10 -5.97 4.81
N LEU A 160 3.23 -6.88 5.23
CA LEU A 160 1.80 -6.76 4.99
C LEU A 160 1.25 -5.53 5.74
N LYS A 161 1.57 -5.38 7.02
CA LYS A 161 1.09 -4.27 7.85
C LYS A 161 1.53 -2.91 7.29
N SER A 162 2.79 -2.77 6.89
CA SER A 162 3.28 -1.52 6.32
C SER A 162 2.59 -1.20 5.00
N SER A 163 2.34 -2.21 4.16
CA SER A 163 1.60 -2.02 2.91
C SER A 163 0.13 -1.60 3.14
N ILE A 164 -0.57 -2.17 4.12
CA ILE A 164 -1.97 -1.82 4.45
C ILE A 164 -2.04 -0.42 5.05
N THR A 165 -1.08 -0.10 5.92
CA THR A 165 -0.95 1.26 6.49
C THR A 165 -0.76 2.29 5.39
N LEU A 166 0.04 1.97 4.37
CA LEU A 166 0.26 2.83 3.21
C LEU A 166 -1.03 3.03 2.40
N ASP A 167 -1.77 1.97 2.08
CA ASP A 167 -3.07 2.08 1.39
C ASP A 167 -4.02 3.03 2.12
N PHE A 168 -4.18 2.83 3.44
CA PHE A 168 -5.02 3.68 4.27
C PHE A 168 -4.57 5.15 4.19
N ALA A 169 -3.28 5.39 4.34
CA ALA A 169 -2.74 6.74 4.33
C ALA A 169 -2.90 7.44 2.97
N LEU A 170 -2.78 6.71 1.86
CA LEU A 170 -3.06 7.21 0.51
C LEU A 170 -4.54 7.57 0.34
N ILE A 171 -5.47 6.73 0.84
CA ILE A 171 -6.91 7.01 0.83
C ILE A 171 -7.21 8.32 1.59
N VAL A 172 -6.73 8.43 2.82
CA VAL A 172 -6.97 9.62 3.67
C VAL A 172 -6.38 10.88 3.03
N ALA A 173 -5.18 10.79 2.43
CA ALA A 173 -4.54 11.93 1.77
C ALA A 173 -5.36 12.45 0.58
N GLU A 174 -5.84 11.57 -0.30
CA GLU A 174 -6.70 11.94 -1.43
C GLU A 174 -8.02 12.57 -0.97
N LEU A 175 -8.64 12.05 0.10
CA LEU A 175 -9.85 12.63 0.66
C LEU A 175 -9.62 14.07 1.17
N ILE A 176 -8.44 14.37 1.70
CA ILE A 176 -8.05 15.73 2.08
C ILE A 176 -7.85 16.60 0.84
N PHE A 177 -7.15 16.11 -0.19
CA PHE A 177 -6.93 16.86 -1.43
C PHE A 177 -8.24 17.18 -2.16
N ASP A 178 -9.20 16.27 -2.12
CA ASP A 178 -10.55 16.45 -2.67
C ASP A 178 -11.47 17.31 -1.78
N ASN A 179 -10.99 17.79 -0.64
CA ASN A 179 -11.77 18.51 0.39
C ASN A 179 -12.96 17.70 0.96
N LYS A 180 -12.95 16.36 0.83
CA LYS A 180 -13.95 15.46 1.42
C LYS A 180 -13.69 15.14 2.89
N LEU A 181 -12.46 15.36 3.35
CA LEU A 181 -12.05 15.16 4.73
C LEU A 181 -11.29 16.39 5.24
N LYS A 182 -11.68 16.93 6.39
CA LYS A 182 -10.99 18.06 7.02
C LYS A 182 -10.44 17.66 8.38
N LEU A 183 -9.12 17.60 8.47
CA LEU A 183 -8.42 17.25 9.70
C LEU A 183 -7.75 18.46 10.34
N LYS A 184 -7.55 18.38 11.67
CA LYS A 184 -6.71 19.33 12.40
C LYS A 184 -5.27 19.21 11.92
N LYS A 185 -4.49 20.29 12.04
CA LYS A 185 -3.09 20.32 11.58
C LYS A 185 -2.23 19.18 12.15
N SER A 186 -2.39 18.85 13.42
CA SER A 186 -1.67 17.73 14.06
C SER A 186 -1.98 16.38 13.41
N GLU A 187 -3.23 16.14 13.02
CA GLU A 187 -3.64 14.91 12.35
C GLU A 187 -3.10 14.84 10.92
N VAL A 188 -3.00 15.98 10.22
CA VAL A 188 -2.32 16.07 8.92
C VAL A 188 -0.83 15.78 9.07
N GLU A 189 -0.18 16.28 10.11
CA GLU A 189 1.22 15.98 10.41
C GLU A 189 1.43 14.50 10.76
N ASN A 190 0.50 13.90 11.52
CA ASN A 190 0.49 12.46 11.79
C ASN A 190 0.36 11.66 10.50
N LEU A 191 -0.56 12.03 9.60
CA LEU A 191 -0.72 11.38 8.30
C LEU A 191 0.55 11.46 7.43
N VAL A 192 1.26 12.61 7.44
CA VAL A 192 2.56 12.76 6.77
C VAL A 192 3.58 11.76 7.33
N LEU A 193 3.63 11.59 8.65
CA LEU A 193 4.52 10.61 9.29
C LEU A 193 4.09 9.18 8.97
N THR A 194 2.79 8.89 8.93
CA THR A 194 2.25 7.57 8.55
C THR A 194 2.65 7.20 7.13
N LEU A 195 2.48 8.10 6.15
CA LEU A 195 2.95 7.88 4.77
C LEU A 195 4.45 7.58 4.73
N LYS A 196 5.26 8.41 5.41
CA LYS A 196 6.73 8.23 5.48
C LYS A 196 7.16 6.91 6.08
N ASN A 197 6.66 6.58 7.27
CA ASN A 197 7.08 5.37 7.94
C ASN A 197 6.61 4.12 7.20
N SER A 198 5.36 4.12 6.70
CA SER A 198 4.81 2.96 5.99
C SER A 198 5.52 2.68 4.68
N ILE A 199 5.83 3.70 3.86
CA ILE A 199 6.59 3.47 2.62
C ILE A 199 8.04 3.07 2.90
N GLU A 200 8.70 3.68 3.89
CA GLU A 200 10.08 3.31 4.26
C GLU A 200 10.14 1.86 4.78
N GLU A 201 9.21 1.43 5.64
CA GLU A 201 9.12 0.04 6.11
C GLU A 201 8.77 -0.92 4.98
N TYR A 202 7.81 -0.58 4.13
CA TYR A 202 7.45 -1.40 2.97
C TYR A 202 8.64 -1.60 2.03
N ALA A 203 9.44 -0.55 1.79
CA ALA A 203 10.66 -0.61 0.98
C ALA A 203 11.74 -1.50 1.62
N VAL A 204 11.98 -1.38 2.93
CA VAL A 204 12.95 -2.20 3.67
C VAL A 204 12.59 -3.68 3.57
N PHE A 205 11.33 -4.05 3.81
CA PHE A 205 10.92 -5.45 3.70
C PHE A 205 10.89 -5.94 2.25
N SER A 206 10.53 -5.10 1.28
CA SER A 206 10.64 -5.42 -0.15
C SER A 206 12.09 -5.76 -0.53
N ASN A 207 13.06 -5.00 -0.01
CA ASN A 207 14.47 -5.27 -0.18
C ASN A 207 14.91 -6.57 0.48
N LYS A 208 14.47 -6.83 1.72
CA LYS A 208 14.80 -8.07 2.42
C LYS A 208 14.35 -9.33 1.69
N PHE A 209 13.22 -9.23 1.00
CA PHE A 209 12.66 -10.31 0.18
C PHE A 209 13.25 -10.37 -1.24
N GLY A 210 14.27 -9.56 -1.55
CA GLY A 210 14.87 -9.49 -2.87
C GLY A 210 13.94 -8.96 -3.95
N LEU A 211 12.83 -8.31 -3.58
CA LEU A 211 11.83 -7.80 -4.52
C LEU A 211 12.27 -6.48 -5.13
N TRP A 212 12.91 -5.60 -4.36
CA TRP A 212 13.31 -4.26 -4.81
C TRP A 212 14.58 -3.79 -4.11
N ASN A 213 15.44 -3.03 -4.81
CA ASN A 213 16.60 -2.38 -4.19
C ASN A 213 16.55 -0.87 -4.49
N PRO A 214 16.89 -0.01 -3.52
CA PRO A 214 17.05 1.41 -3.82
C PRO A 214 18.16 1.60 -4.84
N SER A 215 17.98 2.54 -5.78
CA SER A 215 19.04 2.93 -6.71
C SER A 215 20.25 3.46 -5.95
N ASP A 216 21.45 2.99 -6.31
CA ASP A 216 22.71 3.46 -5.73
C ASP A 216 22.90 4.96 -6.00
N ASP A 217 22.45 5.45 -7.15
CA ASP A 217 22.60 6.84 -7.58
C ASP A 217 21.54 7.80 -6.99
N ASP A 218 20.43 7.29 -6.42
CA ASP A 218 19.41 8.15 -5.80
C ASP A 218 19.83 8.53 -4.38
N GLU A 219 20.25 9.80 -4.25
CA GLU A 219 20.72 10.43 -3.02
C GLU A 219 19.65 11.31 -2.35
N SER A 220 18.39 11.20 -2.76
CA SER A 220 17.29 11.90 -2.11
C SER A 220 17.19 11.49 -0.64
N GLN A 221 16.80 12.42 0.24
CA GLN A 221 16.72 12.17 1.68
C GLN A 221 15.89 10.92 2.03
N TRP A 222 14.85 10.63 1.26
CA TRP A 222 13.99 9.48 1.52
C TRP A 222 14.66 8.16 1.18
N ILE A 223 15.32 8.08 0.02
CA ILE A 223 16.10 6.90 -0.36
C ILE A 223 17.28 6.71 0.58
N ARG A 224 17.96 7.78 1.02
CA ARG A 224 18.98 7.71 2.07
C ARG A 224 18.44 7.11 3.37
N ASN A 225 17.27 7.55 3.83
CA ASN A 225 16.64 6.97 5.02
C ASN A 225 16.35 5.47 4.83
N ILE A 226 15.86 5.08 3.66
CA ILE A 226 15.59 3.66 3.33
C ILE A 226 16.90 2.86 3.33
N LYS A 227 17.94 3.32 2.65
CA LYS A 227 19.29 2.72 2.64
C LYS A 227 19.81 2.53 4.08
N ILE A 228 19.71 3.56 4.93
CA ILE A 228 20.11 3.48 6.34
C ILE A 228 19.28 2.44 7.09
N ARG A 229 17.95 2.41 6.93
CA ARG A 229 17.08 1.44 7.60
C ARG A 229 17.37 0.01 7.14
N ILE A 230 17.67 -0.21 5.86
CA ILE A 230 18.11 -1.51 5.32
C ILE A 230 19.39 -1.95 6.03
N SER A 231 20.44 -1.11 6.04
CA SER A 231 21.70 -1.46 6.70
C SER A 231 21.54 -1.74 8.21
N LEU A 232 20.69 -0.97 8.90
CA LEU A 232 20.35 -1.22 10.31
C LEU A 232 19.60 -2.53 10.50
N PHE A 233 18.72 -2.90 9.58
CA PHE A 233 17.99 -4.16 9.61
C PHE A 233 18.94 -5.35 9.41
N GLU A 234 19.82 -5.28 8.41
CA GLU A 234 20.82 -6.31 8.12
C GLU A 234 21.77 -6.54 9.30
N SER A 235 22.29 -5.45 9.89
CA SER A 235 23.17 -5.50 11.07
C SER A 235 22.52 -6.16 12.28
N LYS A 236 21.20 -6.04 12.45
CA LYS A 236 20.47 -6.63 13.59
C LYS A 236 20.09 -8.09 13.37
N ASN A 237 19.89 -8.50 12.12
CA ASN A 237 19.25 -9.78 11.82
C ASN A 237 20.18 -10.83 11.23
N ASN A 238 21.47 -10.56 10.99
CA ASN A 238 22.48 -11.53 10.51
C ASN A 238 21.91 -12.54 9.48
N SER A 239 21.20 -12.05 8.46
CA SER A 239 20.41 -12.93 7.59
C SER A 239 20.72 -12.71 6.14
N ASP A 240 21.03 -13.79 5.44
CA ASP A 240 20.93 -13.90 3.99
C ASP A 240 19.52 -13.50 3.53
N ASN A 241 19.41 -12.89 2.35
CA ASN A 241 18.11 -12.51 1.77
C ASN A 241 17.23 -13.74 1.60
N LEU A 242 15.95 -13.64 1.99
CA LEU A 242 14.99 -14.71 1.73
C LEU A 242 14.76 -14.79 0.24
N SER A 243 14.99 -15.96 -0.34
CA SER A 243 14.81 -16.17 -1.78
C SER A 243 13.32 -16.07 -2.15
N SER A 244 13.04 -15.63 -3.38
CA SER A 244 11.69 -15.64 -3.96
C SER A 244 11.01 -17.03 -3.88
N ASP A 245 11.81 -18.09 -3.92
CA ASP A 245 11.38 -19.48 -3.86
C ASP A 245 10.90 -19.91 -2.46
N GLU A 246 11.46 -19.33 -1.40
CA GLU A 246 11.00 -19.56 -0.03
C GLU A 246 9.70 -18.81 0.25
N ILE A 247 9.56 -17.59 -0.30
CA ILE A 247 8.35 -16.79 -0.18
C ILE A 247 7.18 -17.45 -0.92
N SER A 248 7.41 -18.00 -2.12
CA SER A 248 6.36 -18.69 -2.87
C SER A 248 5.87 -19.96 -2.17
N LYS A 249 6.74 -20.70 -1.48
CA LYS A 249 6.36 -21.87 -0.68
C LYS A 249 5.50 -21.52 0.54
N ILE A 250 5.77 -20.40 1.20
CA ILE A 250 4.96 -19.92 2.34
C ILE A 250 3.57 -19.44 1.90
N LEU A 251 3.44 -18.96 0.66
CA LEU A 251 2.19 -18.39 0.14
C LEU A 251 1.25 -19.40 -0.55
N VAL A 252 1.72 -20.61 -0.86
CA VAL A 252 0.98 -21.66 -1.59
C VAL A 252 0.59 -22.86 -0.69
N ALA A 253 1.12 -22.91 0.55
CA ALA A 253 0.70 -23.87 1.57
C ALA A 253 -0.55 -23.38 2.33
#